data_AF-A0A7S2J8V6-F1
#
_entry.id   AF-A0A7S2J8V6-F1
#
_cell.length_a   1.000
_cell.length_b   1.000
_cell.length_c   1.000
_cell.angle_alpha   90.00
_cell.angle_beta   90.00
_cell.angle_gamma   90.00
#
_symmetry.space_group_name_H-M   'P 1'
#
loop_
_entity.id
_entity.type
_entity.pdbx_description
1 polymer ?
#
loop_
_entity_poly.entity_id
_entity_poly.type
_entity_poly.pdbx_seq_one_letter_code
_entity_poly.pdbx_strand_id
1 'polypeptide(L)'
;GDFAKAHEFLSLGCFCGVARSLQALGLKTLAYPFDWTRAPVEGVIQCLDRRFEDFLTFTMATQPASVKQPVFVSARWGGSFWHHDPSSPSVAADFQRRAERFLGLREIPVDKPRIFVRAVNSTAELGAEPKLLAALRRALPRCHIRLLVLVDFQQHSGPRFYAGHSSEELLYYFVPRDVFELPSGHGQAGAAAGGQPWTMERHAEAYAAAIAFACRYWSGQEGVPEALTSFGSFADLEASVEQWDGGSTANEMFYPRRFQGSRL
;
A
#
# COMPACT_ATOMS: atom_id res chain seq x y z
N GLY A 1 -12.63 19.15 -5.04
CA GLY A 1 -13.74 18.38 -4.47
C GLY A 1 -14.28 17.33 -5.43
N ASP A 2 -14.44 17.68 -6.70
CA ASP A 2 -15.14 16.82 -7.67
C ASP A 2 -14.31 15.62 -8.15
N PHE A 3 -12.99 15.80 -8.28
CA PHE A 3 -12.09 14.70 -8.67
C PHE A 3 -12.20 13.50 -7.71
N ALA A 4 -12.08 13.73 -6.40
CA ALA A 4 -12.16 12.64 -5.42
C ALA A 4 -13.52 11.93 -5.44
N LYS A 5 -14.63 12.67 -5.58
CA LYS A 5 -15.98 12.06 -5.67
C LYS A 5 -16.19 11.27 -6.98
N ALA A 6 -15.50 11.66 -8.04
CA ALA A 6 -15.56 10.97 -9.33
C ALA A 6 -14.84 9.62 -9.33
N HIS A 7 -13.96 9.35 -8.36
CA HIS A 7 -13.14 8.14 -8.27
C HIS A 7 -13.52 7.28 -7.07
N GLU A 8 -13.28 5.98 -7.19
CA GLU A 8 -13.29 5.06 -6.06
C GLU A 8 -11.85 4.81 -5.59
N PHE A 9 -11.62 4.78 -4.27
CA PHE A 9 -10.30 4.61 -3.69
C PHE A 9 -10.16 3.25 -3.01
N LEU A 10 -9.09 2.52 -3.34
CA LEU A 10 -8.87 1.17 -2.86
C LEU A 10 -7.45 1.01 -2.31
N SER A 11 -7.34 0.44 -1.11
CA SER A 11 -6.08 -0.07 -0.60
C SER A 11 -5.72 -1.39 -1.30
N LEU A 12 -4.45 -1.54 -1.69
CA LEU A 12 -3.85 -2.80 -2.12
C LEU A 12 -2.99 -3.45 -1.01
N GLY A 13 -3.20 -3.03 0.23
CA GLY A 13 -2.65 -3.67 1.41
C GLY A 13 -1.18 -3.35 1.64
N CYS A 14 -0.41 -4.41 1.94
CA CYS A 14 0.88 -4.39 2.63
C CYS A 14 0.79 -3.92 4.08
N PHE A 15 0.15 -2.78 4.34
CA PHE A 15 0.05 -2.20 5.66
C PHE A 15 -1.30 -1.52 5.89
N CYS A 16 -1.88 -1.69 7.08
CA CYS A 16 -3.21 -1.14 7.41
C CYS A 16 -3.25 0.40 7.45
N GLY A 17 -2.09 1.06 7.50
CA GLY A 17 -1.96 2.51 7.37
C GLY A 17 -2.64 3.06 6.12
N VAL A 18 -2.59 2.35 4.99
CA VAL A 18 -3.24 2.80 3.74
C VAL A 18 -4.75 2.95 3.91
N ALA A 19 -5.41 1.91 4.44
CA ALA A 19 -6.85 1.94 4.66
C ALA A 19 -7.24 2.98 5.73
N ARG A 20 -6.42 3.15 6.77
CA ARG A 20 -6.58 4.21 7.78
C ARG A 20 -6.51 5.60 7.16
N SER A 21 -5.54 5.87 6.28
CA SER A 21 -5.40 7.16 5.61
C SER A 21 -6.57 7.47 4.69
N LEU A 22 -7.03 6.48 3.92
CA LEU A 22 -8.24 6.63 3.10
C LEU A 22 -9.47 6.93 3.97
N GLN A 23 -9.58 6.29 5.13
CA GLN A 23 -10.65 6.56 6.10
C GLN A 23 -10.54 7.97 6.68
N ALA A 24 -9.35 8.40 7.09
CA ALA A 24 -9.11 9.73 7.66
C ALA A 24 -9.43 10.86 6.67
N LEU A 25 -9.20 10.63 5.37
CA LEU A 25 -9.56 11.56 4.29
C LEU A 25 -11.05 11.50 3.89
N GLY A 26 -11.84 10.59 4.46
CA GLY A 26 -13.23 10.35 4.05
C GLY A 26 -13.36 9.75 2.64
N LEU A 27 -12.28 9.20 2.07
CA LEU A 27 -12.25 8.58 0.74
C LEU A 27 -12.63 7.10 0.79
N LYS A 28 -12.55 6.48 1.97
CA LYS A 28 -12.95 5.09 2.18
C LYS A 28 -14.46 4.99 2.41
N THR A 29 -15.21 4.75 1.35
CA THR A 29 -16.68 4.58 1.39
C THR A 29 -17.09 3.13 1.69
N LEU A 30 -16.28 2.17 1.25
CA LEU A 30 -16.55 0.74 1.33
C LEU A 30 -15.31 -0.04 1.80
N ALA A 31 -15.52 -1.27 2.29
CA ALA A 31 -14.43 -2.21 2.60
C ALA A 31 -13.97 -2.98 1.35
N TYR A 32 -12.68 -3.27 1.27
CA TYR A 32 -12.02 -3.97 0.17
C TYR A 32 -11.12 -5.10 0.71
N PRO A 33 -10.73 -6.08 -0.14
CA PRO A 33 -10.01 -7.26 0.32
C PRO A 33 -8.72 -6.95 1.08
N PHE A 34 -7.95 -5.96 0.64
CA PHE A 34 -6.60 -5.74 1.17
C PHE A 34 -6.48 -4.69 2.29
N ASP A 35 -7.58 -4.07 2.74
CA ASP A 35 -7.53 -2.94 3.69
C ASP A 35 -6.76 -3.25 5.00
N TRP A 36 -6.84 -4.50 5.45
CA TRP A 36 -6.41 -4.93 6.79
C TRP A 36 -5.54 -6.18 6.73
N THR A 37 -4.79 -6.33 5.64
CA THR A 37 -3.93 -7.50 5.35
C THR A 37 -2.49 -7.07 5.13
N ARG A 38 -1.54 -7.92 5.49
CA ARG A 38 -0.18 -7.84 4.94
C ARG A 38 -0.21 -8.49 3.56
N ALA A 39 0.36 -7.83 2.55
CA ALA A 39 0.31 -8.31 1.18
C ALA A 39 1.58 -7.96 0.38
N PRO A 40 2.33 -8.96 -0.10
CA PRO A 40 3.43 -8.72 -1.04
C PRO A 40 2.86 -8.37 -2.42
N VAL A 41 3.64 -7.65 -3.23
CA VAL A 41 3.18 -7.18 -4.55
C VAL A 41 2.78 -8.33 -5.47
N GLU A 42 3.59 -9.39 -5.51
CA GLU A 42 3.31 -10.61 -6.28
C GLU A 42 2.05 -11.33 -5.79
N GLY A 43 1.76 -11.25 -4.48
CA GLY A 43 0.54 -11.79 -3.90
C GLY A 43 -0.71 -11.04 -4.35
N VAL A 44 -0.63 -9.72 -4.45
CA VAL A 44 -1.72 -8.91 -5.01
C VAL A 44 -1.93 -9.24 -6.48
N ILE A 45 -0.85 -9.33 -7.28
CA ILE A 45 -0.91 -9.72 -8.70
C ILE A 45 -1.57 -11.10 -8.86
N GLN A 46 -1.13 -12.10 -8.10
CA GLN A 46 -1.72 -13.44 -8.11
C GLN A 46 -3.21 -13.41 -7.78
N CYS A 47 -3.61 -12.65 -6.76
CA CYS A 47 -5.03 -12.50 -6.42
C CYS A 47 -5.84 -11.88 -7.56
N LEU A 48 -5.30 -10.89 -8.27
CA LEU A 48 -5.96 -10.28 -9.43
C LEU A 48 -6.10 -11.27 -10.59
N ASP A 49 -4.99 -11.94 -10.96
CA ASP A 49 -4.95 -12.87 -12.08
C ASP A 49 -5.82 -14.12 -11.83
N ARG A 50 -5.94 -14.57 -10.58
CA ARG A 50 -6.81 -15.68 -10.16
C ARG A 50 -8.17 -15.23 -9.64
N ARG A 51 -8.53 -13.95 -9.81
CA ARG A 51 -9.82 -13.40 -9.37
C ARG A 51 -10.19 -13.75 -7.92
N PHE A 52 -9.20 -13.70 -7.03
CA PHE A 52 -9.30 -13.96 -5.59
C PHE A 52 -9.66 -15.40 -5.19
N GLU A 53 -9.55 -16.39 -6.08
CA GLU A 53 -9.88 -17.80 -5.80
C GLU A 53 -9.20 -18.33 -4.52
N ASP A 54 -7.90 -18.10 -4.37
CA ASP A 54 -7.10 -18.57 -3.22
C ASP A 54 -7.03 -17.54 -2.07
N PHE A 55 -7.83 -16.46 -2.10
CA PHE A 55 -7.61 -15.32 -1.21
C PHE A 55 -7.74 -15.69 0.26
N LEU A 56 -8.74 -16.49 0.65
CA LEU A 56 -9.02 -16.86 2.04
C LEU A 56 -8.19 -18.03 2.56
N THR A 57 -7.17 -18.46 1.82
CA THR A 57 -6.28 -19.52 2.27
C THR A 57 -5.35 -19.04 3.38
N PHE A 58 -4.98 -19.94 4.29
CA PHE A 58 -3.95 -19.73 5.31
C PHE A 58 -3.42 -21.10 5.76
N THR A 59 -2.21 -21.12 6.31
CA THR A 59 -1.58 -22.37 6.78
C THR A 59 -1.65 -22.51 8.30
N MET A 60 -1.53 -21.39 9.02
CA MET A 60 -1.50 -21.40 10.49
C MET A 60 -2.29 -20.22 11.06
N ALA A 61 -2.86 -20.42 12.24
CA ALA A 61 -3.33 -19.34 13.11
C ALA A 61 -2.32 -19.19 14.26
N THR A 62 -1.85 -17.97 14.50
CA THR A 62 -0.93 -17.64 15.58
C THR A 62 -1.46 -16.46 16.38
N GLN A 63 -0.93 -16.24 17.58
CA GLN A 63 -1.30 -15.06 18.39
C GLN A 63 -0.03 -14.40 18.93
N PRO A 64 0.57 -13.46 18.18
CA PRO A 64 1.73 -12.70 18.66
C PRO A 64 1.41 -11.98 19.96
N ALA A 65 2.39 -11.86 20.87
CA ALA A 65 2.19 -11.26 22.20
C ALA A 65 1.62 -9.82 22.16
N SER A 66 1.91 -9.08 21.09
CA SER A 66 1.44 -7.71 20.86
C SER A 66 0.02 -7.61 20.28
N VAL A 67 -0.63 -8.73 19.95
CA VAL A 67 -1.93 -8.77 19.27
C VAL A 67 -2.95 -9.55 20.11
N LYS A 68 -4.11 -8.94 20.35
CA LYS A 68 -5.15 -9.50 21.25
C LYS A 68 -5.94 -10.65 20.63
N GLN A 69 -5.95 -10.75 19.31
CA GLN A 69 -6.69 -11.74 18.53
C GLN A 69 -5.76 -12.66 17.74
N PRO A 70 -6.21 -13.87 17.37
CA PRO A 70 -5.50 -14.71 16.42
C PRO A 70 -5.28 -13.99 15.08
N VAL A 71 -4.13 -14.23 14.48
CA VAL A 71 -3.76 -13.81 13.13
C VAL A 71 -3.55 -15.05 12.26
N PHE A 72 -3.92 -14.95 10.99
CA PHE A 72 -3.93 -16.08 10.06
C PHE A 72 -2.86 -15.85 9.01
N VAL A 73 -1.85 -16.70 8.99
CA VAL A 73 -0.56 -16.47 8.33
C VAL A 73 -0.31 -17.45 7.20
N SER A 74 0.62 -17.07 6.31
CA SER A 74 1.08 -17.89 5.18
C SER A 74 -0.07 -18.32 4.26
N ALA A 75 -0.83 -17.35 3.76
CA ALA A 75 -1.79 -17.56 2.69
C ALA A 75 -1.07 -18.00 1.40
N ARG A 76 -1.76 -18.70 0.48
CA ARG A 76 -1.16 -19.17 -0.79
C ARG A 76 -0.63 -18.06 -1.68
N TRP A 77 -1.12 -16.84 -1.49
CA TRP A 77 -0.68 -15.62 -2.18
C TRP A 77 0.43 -14.89 -1.39
N GLY A 78 0.99 -15.50 -0.34
CA GLY A 78 2.14 -14.97 0.40
C GLY A 78 1.84 -13.91 1.46
N GLY A 79 0.57 -13.56 1.70
CA GLY A 79 0.20 -12.60 2.75
C GLY A 79 -0.46 -13.22 3.98
N SER A 80 -1.10 -12.35 4.77
CA SER A 80 -1.72 -12.72 6.05
C SER A 80 -2.84 -11.78 6.50
N PHE A 81 -3.72 -12.31 7.36
CA PHE A 81 -4.87 -11.63 7.95
C PHE A 81 -4.62 -11.31 9.43
N TRP A 82 -4.68 -10.03 9.79
CA TRP A 82 -4.34 -9.55 11.14
C TRP A 82 -5.55 -9.11 11.97
N HIS A 83 -6.70 -8.95 11.31
CA HIS A 83 -7.91 -8.37 11.89
C HIS A 83 -9.17 -9.21 11.64
N HIS A 84 -9.05 -10.29 10.86
CA HIS A 84 -10.18 -11.09 10.41
C HIS A 84 -9.83 -12.57 10.49
N ASP A 85 -10.81 -13.39 10.86
CA ASP A 85 -10.73 -14.85 10.78
C ASP A 85 -11.28 -15.33 9.44
N PRO A 86 -10.44 -15.68 8.45
CA PRO A 86 -10.89 -16.12 7.13
C PRO A 86 -11.60 -17.49 7.17
N SER A 87 -11.52 -18.25 8.28
CA SER A 87 -12.24 -19.52 8.45
C SER A 87 -13.70 -19.33 8.91
N SER A 88 -14.03 -18.15 9.43
CA SER A 88 -15.40 -17.82 9.82
C SER A 88 -16.30 -17.68 8.57
N PRO A 89 -17.45 -18.38 8.49
CA PRO A 89 -18.34 -18.30 7.33
C PRO A 89 -18.84 -16.88 7.02
N SER A 90 -19.10 -16.08 8.06
CA SER A 90 -19.55 -14.69 7.87
C SER A 90 -18.45 -13.80 7.31
N VAL A 91 -17.22 -13.97 7.80
CA VAL A 91 -16.04 -13.26 7.30
C VAL A 91 -15.71 -13.68 5.88
N ALA A 92 -15.81 -14.98 5.57
CA ALA A 92 -15.59 -15.50 4.23
C ALA A 92 -16.58 -14.91 3.22
N ALA A 93 -17.89 -14.89 3.56
CA ALA A 93 -18.92 -14.26 2.74
C ALA A 93 -18.67 -12.74 2.56
N ASP A 94 -18.19 -12.08 3.62
CA ASP A 94 -17.81 -10.67 3.57
C ASP A 94 -16.66 -10.40 2.60
N PHE A 95 -15.60 -11.22 2.65
CA PHE A 95 -14.47 -11.08 1.74
C PHE A 95 -14.82 -11.44 0.29
N GLN A 96 -15.68 -12.43 0.07
CA GLN A 96 -16.21 -12.71 -1.26
C GLN A 96 -16.93 -11.47 -1.82
N ARG A 97 -17.81 -10.85 -1.02
CA ARG A 97 -18.49 -9.60 -1.42
C ARG A 97 -17.47 -8.48 -1.73
N ARG A 98 -16.44 -8.33 -0.91
CA ARG A 98 -15.37 -7.33 -1.11
C ARG A 98 -14.56 -7.59 -2.39
N ALA A 99 -14.27 -8.85 -2.72
CA ALA A 99 -13.57 -9.24 -3.94
C ALA A 99 -14.42 -9.02 -5.19
N GLU A 100 -15.71 -9.39 -5.15
CA GLU A 100 -16.64 -9.16 -6.24
C GLU A 100 -16.84 -7.65 -6.50
N ARG A 101 -16.96 -6.85 -5.43
CA ARG A 101 -16.96 -5.37 -5.52
C ARG A 101 -15.66 -4.83 -6.11
N PHE A 102 -14.52 -5.34 -5.67
CA PHE A 102 -13.22 -4.98 -6.23
C PHE A 102 -13.21 -5.23 -7.74
N LEU A 103 -13.80 -6.32 -8.22
CA LEU A 103 -13.90 -6.65 -9.65
C LEU A 103 -15.03 -5.92 -10.40
N GLY A 104 -15.76 -5.02 -9.74
CA GLY A 104 -16.86 -4.27 -10.33
C GLY A 104 -18.15 -5.10 -10.54
N LEU A 105 -18.29 -6.23 -9.85
CA LEU A 105 -19.42 -7.15 -9.97
C LEU A 105 -20.55 -6.86 -8.96
N ARG A 106 -20.43 -5.76 -8.18
CA ARG A 106 -21.41 -5.35 -7.16
C ARG A 106 -21.60 -3.84 -7.11
N GLU A 107 -21.40 -3.21 -5.95
CA GLU A 107 -21.85 -1.84 -5.65
C GLU A 107 -21.15 -0.77 -6.49
N ILE A 108 -19.94 -1.07 -6.96
CA ILE A 108 -19.14 -0.15 -7.78
C ILE A 108 -19.15 -0.61 -9.23
N PRO A 109 -19.60 0.23 -10.18
CA PRO A 109 -19.58 -0.10 -11.60
C PRO A 109 -18.18 -0.48 -12.11
N VAL A 110 -18.14 -1.32 -13.14
CA VAL A 110 -16.89 -1.78 -13.80
C VAL A 110 -16.12 -0.66 -14.49
N ASP A 111 -16.78 0.45 -14.83
CA ASP A 111 -16.23 1.61 -15.54
C ASP A 111 -16.03 2.84 -14.64
N LYS A 112 -16.43 2.76 -13.36
CA LYS A 112 -16.12 3.80 -12.36
C LYS A 112 -14.58 3.92 -12.26
N PRO A 113 -13.99 5.10 -12.51
CA PRO A 113 -12.55 5.31 -12.37
C PRO A 113 -12.05 4.99 -10.96
N ARG A 114 -10.87 4.39 -10.85
CA ARG A 114 -10.30 3.90 -9.59
C ARG A 114 -8.90 4.40 -9.35
N ILE A 115 -8.65 4.78 -8.10
CA ILE A 115 -7.32 5.10 -7.58
C ILE A 115 -6.96 4.01 -6.58
N PHE A 116 -5.93 3.25 -6.93
CA PHE A 116 -5.34 2.26 -6.05
C PHE A 116 -4.18 2.90 -5.29
N VAL A 117 -4.10 2.60 -4.00
CA VAL A 117 -3.01 3.04 -3.14
C VAL A 117 -2.33 1.81 -2.57
N ARG A 118 -1.01 1.72 -2.73
CA ARG A 118 -0.20 0.61 -2.24
C ARG A 118 0.97 1.15 -1.43
N ALA A 119 1.17 0.65 -0.22
CA ALA A 119 2.47 0.72 0.42
C ALA A 119 3.31 -0.46 -0.04
N VAL A 120 4.56 -0.22 -0.46
CA VAL A 120 5.46 -1.34 -0.75
C VAL A 120 5.86 -2.05 0.54
N ASN A 121 6.13 -3.35 0.49
CA ASN A 121 6.64 -4.08 1.65
C ASN A 121 8.14 -3.90 1.84
N SER A 122 8.86 -3.73 0.74
CA SER A 122 10.29 -3.50 0.71
C SER A 122 10.63 -2.80 -0.60
N THR A 123 11.81 -2.19 -0.64
CA THR A 123 12.32 -1.54 -1.85
C THR A 123 12.56 -2.50 -3.02
N ALA A 124 12.72 -3.79 -2.73
CA ALA A 124 12.83 -4.82 -3.77
C ALA A 124 11.52 -5.03 -4.56
N GLU A 125 10.37 -4.57 -4.04
CA GLU A 125 9.08 -4.69 -4.75
C GLU A 125 8.89 -3.63 -5.85
N LEU A 126 9.69 -2.56 -5.87
CA LEU A 126 9.48 -1.42 -6.78
C LEU A 126 9.44 -1.81 -8.26
N GLY A 127 10.30 -2.76 -8.67
CA GLY A 127 10.33 -3.26 -10.05
C GLY A 127 9.09 -4.05 -10.47
N ALA A 128 8.27 -4.50 -9.51
CA ALA A 128 7.03 -5.22 -9.77
C ALA A 128 5.79 -4.31 -9.85
N GLU A 129 5.87 -3.03 -9.44
CA GLU A 129 4.73 -2.11 -9.47
C GLU A 129 4.17 -1.85 -10.89
N PRO A 130 4.98 -1.76 -11.96
CA PRO A 130 4.48 -1.77 -13.34
C PRO A 130 3.67 -3.03 -13.70
N LYS A 131 4.09 -4.20 -13.20
CA LYS A 131 3.38 -5.46 -13.42
C LYS A 131 2.07 -5.48 -12.65
N LEU A 132 2.03 -4.91 -11.45
CA LEU A 132 0.80 -4.70 -10.69
C LEU A 132 -0.18 -3.80 -11.44
N LEU A 133 0.27 -2.67 -11.99
CA LEU A 133 -0.57 -1.81 -12.81
C LEU A 133 -1.14 -2.56 -14.04
N ALA A 134 -0.31 -3.37 -14.70
CA ALA A 134 -0.77 -4.22 -15.80
C ALA A 134 -1.80 -5.27 -15.34
N ALA A 135 -1.62 -5.89 -14.18
CA ALA A 135 -2.58 -6.84 -13.61
C ALA A 135 -3.92 -6.18 -13.26
N LEU A 136 -3.90 -4.97 -12.69
CA LEU A 136 -5.11 -4.18 -12.44
C LEU A 136 -5.87 -3.90 -13.73
N ARG A 137 -5.17 -3.51 -14.81
CA ARG A 137 -5.78 -3.29 -16.14
C ARG A 137 -6.41 -4.55 -16.71
N ARG A 138 -5.74 -5.71 -16.58
CA ARG A 138 -6.32 -6.99 -17.01
C ARG A 138 -7.57 -7.36 -16.22
N ALA A 139 -7.56 -7.14 -14.90
CA ALA A 139 -8.68 -7.45 -14.03
C ALA A 139 -9.87 -6.49 -14.22
N LEU A 140 -9.62 -5.25 -14.64
CA LEU A 140 -10.60 -4.17 -14.77
C LEU A 140 -10.47 -3.42 -16.11
N PRO A 141 -10.70 -4.09 -17.26
CA PRO A 141 -10.36 -3.55 -18.58
C PRO A 141 -11.20 -2.33 -19.01
N ARG A 142 -12.34 -2.10 -18.35
CA ARG A 142 -13.24 -0.95 -18.61
C ARG A 142 -12.99 0.23 -17.66
N CYS A 143 -12.13 0.05 -16.67
CA CYS A 143 -11.88 1.05 -15.64
C CYS A 143 -10.70 1.94 -16.05
N HIS A 144 -10.83 3.25 -15.85
CA HIS A 144 -9.67 4.13 -15.83
C HIS A 144 -8.93 3.92 -14.50
N ILE A 145 -7.66 3.51 -14.55
CA ILE A 145 -6.90 3.09 -13.38
C ILE A 145 -5.75 4.05 -13.12
N ARG A 146 -5.59 4.43 -11.86
CA ARG A 146 -4.37 5.08 -11.37
C ARG A 146 -3.83 4.34 -10.14
N LEU A 147 -2.52 4.30 -10.00
CA LEU A 147 -1.81 3.64 -8.92
C LEU A 147 -0.86 4.64 -8.26
N LEU A 148 -1.06 4.85 -6.96
CA LEU A 148 -0.13 5.55 -6.07
C LEU A 148 0.65 4.53 -5.25
N VAL A 149 1.96 4.50 -5.43
CA VAL A 149 2.90 3.66 -4.69
C VAL A 149 3.57 4.49 -3.60
N LEU A 150 3.38 4.10 -2.34
CA LEU A 150 3.98 4.70 -1.18
C LEU A 150 5.26 3.94 -0.84
N VAL A 151 6.38 4.67 -0.78
CA VAL A 151 7.71 4.12 -0.51
C VAL A 151 8.18 4.68 0.82
N ASP A 152 8.05 3.87 1.87
CA ASP A 152 8.42 4.25 3.23
C ASP A 152 9.91 4.44 3.43
N PHE A 153 10.26 4.95 4.61
CA PHE A 153 11.62 4.90 5.13
C PHE A 153 12.67 5.60 4.23
N GLN A 154 12.30 6.76 3.68
CA GLN A 154 13.17 7.57 2.81
C GLN A 154 13.69 8.83 3.54
N GLN A 155 14.87 9.34 3.23
CA GLN A 155 15.43 10.57 3.79
C GLN A 155 14.75 11.80 3.20
N HIS A 156 14.37 11.73 1.93
CA HIS A 156 13.70 12.81 1.22
C HIS A 156 12.28 12.38 0.88
N SER A 157 11.30 13.18 1.30
CA SER A 157 9.90 12.95 0.98
C SER A 157 9.52 13.58 -0.36
N GLY A 158 8.44 13.08 -0.93
CA GLY A 158 7.77 13.73 -2.04
C GLY A 158 7.47 12.84 -3.24
N PRO A 159 6.77 13.40 -4.22
CA PRO A 159 6.27 12.68 -5.38
C PRO A 159 7.39 12.45 -6.41
N ARG A 160 7.40 11.26 -7.00
CA ARG A 160 8.38 10.79 -7.99
C ARG A 160 7.67 10.08 -9.16
N PHE A 161 8.25 10.18 -10.34
CA PHE A 161 7.95 9.31 -11.47
C PHE A 161 9.18 9.12 -12.34
N TYR A 162 9.14 8.16 -13.26
CA TYR A 162 10.19 7.97 -14.25
C TYR A 162 9.62 7.86 -15.67
N ALA A 163 10.43 8.25 -16.66
CA ALA A 163 10.11 8.09 -18.07
C ALA A 163 10.10 6.59 -18.42
N GLY A 164 8.90 6.08 -18.71
CA GLY A 164 8.64 4.65 -18.93
C GLY A 164 7.18 4.29 -18.65
N HIS A 165 6.53 5.07 -17.78
CA HIS A 165 5.09 5.04 -17.56
C HIS A 165 4.52 6.47 -17.56
N SER A 166 3.22 6.58 -17.84
CA SER A 166 2.50 7.84 -17.72
C SER A 166 2.36 8.23 -16.24
N SER A 167 2.79 9.44 -15.89
CA SER A 167 2.56 10.03 -14.56
C SER A 167 1.07 10.23 -14.27
N GLU A 168 0.21 10.23 -15.30
CA GLU A 168 -1.24 10.25 -15.16
C GLU A 168 -1.82 8.94 -14.58
N GLU A 169 -1.02 7.86 -14.58
CA GLU A 169 -1.46 6.53 -14.16
C GLU A 169 -0.62 5.94 -13.04
N LEU A 170 0.69 6.21 -12.99
CA LEU A 170 1.59 5.66 -11.97
C LEU A 170 2.40 6.77 -11.32
N LEU A 171 2.24 6.94 -10.02
CA LEU A 171 3.05 7.82 -9.19
C LEU A 171 3.67 7.05 -8.04
N TYR A 172 4.90 7.43 -7.70
CA TYR A 172 5.55 7.04 -6.46
C TYR A 172 5.52 8.23 -5.51
N TYR A 173 5.43 7.96 -4.21
CA TYR A 173 5.57 8.99 -3.19
C TYR A 173 6.47 8.48 -2.09
N PHE A 174 7.58 9.17 -1.88
CA PHE A 174 8.54 8.83 -0.85
C PHE A 174 8.04 9.39 0.49
N VAL A 175 7.88 8.49 1.46
CA VAL A 175 7.42 8.79 2.81
C VAL A 175 8.64 8.85 3.72
N PRO A 176 8.81 9.93 4.50
CA PRO A 176 10.05 10.16 5.19
C PRO A 176 10.24 9.17 6.35
N ARG A 177 11.49 8.77 6.60
CA ARG A 177 11.84 7.78 7.63
C ARG A 177 11.59 8.26 9.05
N ASP A 178 11.52 9.57 9.26
CA ASP A 178 11.22 10.16 10.55
C ASP A 178 9.82 9.78 11.07
N VAL A 179 8.91 9.34 10.18
CA VAL A 179 7.63 8.71 10.53
C VAL A 179 7.85 7.51 11.44
N PHE A 180 8.94 6.76 11.24
CA PHE A 180 9.29 5.53 11.94
C PHE A 180 10.41 5.70 12.97
N GLU A 181 11.37 6.60 12.71
CA GLU A 181 12.50 6.83 13.59
C GLU A 181 12.10 7.68 14.80
N LEU A 182 12.47 7.19 16.00
CA LEU A 182 12.55 8.04 17.18
C LEU A 182 13.68 9.06 16.95
N PRO A 183 13.49 10.33 17.34
CA PRO A 183 14.56 11.33 17.41
C PRO A 183 15.64 10.96 18.44
N SER A 184 16.48 9.96 18.16
CA SER A 184 17.81 9.72 18.77
C SER A 184 18.45 8.49 18.14
N GLY A 185 19.57 8.68 17.43
CA GLY A 185 20.30 7.66 16.69
C GLY A 185 21.07 6.63 17.54
N HIS A 186 20.47 6.08 18.59
CA HIS A 186 21.06 4.99 19.36
C HIS A 186 20.11 3.80 19.34
N GLY A 187 20.63 2.68 18.82
CA GLY A 187 19.90 1.43 18.68
C GLY A 187 19.31 0.97 20.02
N GLN A 188 18.16 0.30 19.90
CA GLN A 188 17.26 -0.18 20.94
C GLN A 188 16.20 0.84 21.38
N ALA A 189 14.97 0.52 20.95
CA ALA A 189 13.75 1.14 21.42
C ALA A 189 13.58 0.87 22.93
N GLY A 190 13.98 1.85 23.74
CA GLY A 190 13.77 1.87 25.17
C GLY A 190 13.89 3.31 25.67
N ALA A 191 12.74 3.96 25.84
CA ALA A 191 12.53 5.19 26.62
C ALA A 191 13.37 6.45 26.27
N ALA A 192 12.71 7.33 25.50
CA ALA A 192 12.72 8.80 25.55
C ALA A 192 14.03 9.58 25.87
N ALA A 193 14.39 10.48 24.95
CA ALA A 193 14.45 11.92 25.25
C ALA A 193 14.15 12.77 23.99
N GLY A 194 12.94 13.34 23.93
CA GLY A 194 12.63 14.51 23.07
C GLY A 194 11.85 14.27 21.78
N GLY A 195 11.60 13.02 21.39
CA GLY A 195 10.91 12.72 20.14
C GLY A 195 9.74 11.75 20.29
N GLN A 196 8.63 12.05 19.59
CA GLN A 196 7.41 11.23 19.65
C GLN A 196 7.67 9.85 19.03
N PRO A 197 7.27 8.75 19.71
CA PRO A 197 7.34 7.41 19.13
C PRO A 197 6.49 7.31 17.87
N TRP A 198 6.80 6.31 17.03
CA TRP A 198 5.93 5.95 15.92
C TRP A 198 4.49 5.76 16.43
N THR A 199 3.54 6.38 15.74
CA THR A 199 2.12 6.15 15.95
C THR A 199 1.45 5.83 14.62
N MET A 200 0.39 5.02 14.68
CA MET A 200 -0.44 4.75 13.51
C MET A 200 -1.03 6.04 12.93
N GLU A 201 -1.34 7.03 13.78
CA GLU A 201 -1.87 8.33 13.37
C GLU A 201 -0.88 9.11 12.52
N ARG A 202 0.35 9.33 12.99
CA ARG A 202 1.39 10.05 12.24
C ARG A 202 1.70 9.38 10.90
N HIS A 203 1.73 8.05 10.89
CA HIS A 203 1.92 7.29 9.67
C HIS A 203 0.73 7.47 8.71
N ALA A 204 -0.50 7.40 9.22
CA ALA A 204 -1.70 7.62 8.43
C ALA A 204 -1.77 9.06 7.86
N GLU A 205 -1.31 10.07 8.60
CA GLU A 205 -1.21 11.46 8.14
C GLU A 205 -0.21 11.61 6.98
N ALA A 206 0.97 10.98 7.08
CA ALA A 206 1.98 11.01 6.02
C ALA A 206 1.46 10.39 4.71
N TYR A 207 0.77 9.25 4.81
CA TYR A 207 0.08 8.61 3.68
C TYR A 207 -1.08 9.45 3.16
N ALA A 208 -1.85 10.10 4.04
CA ALA A 208 -2.94 10.98 3.64
C ALA A 208 -2.43 12.19 2.85
N ALA A 209 -1.27 12.74 3.23
CA ALA A 209 -0.62 13.81 2.49
C ALA A 209 -0.19 13.36 1.08
N ALA A 210 0.34 12.14 0.94
CA ALA A 210 0.68 11.55 -0.36
C ALA A 210 -0.56 11.34 -1.25
N ILE A 211 -1.63 10.80 -0.68
CA ILE A 211 -2.91 10.61 -1.39
C ILE A 211 -3.49 11.96 -1.83
N ALA A 212 -3.48 12.96 -0.95
CA ALA A 212 -3.94 14.30 -1.27
C ALA A 212 -3.10 14.93 -2.39
N PHE A 213 -1.78 14.75 -2.38
CA PHE A 213 -0.92 15.19 -3.49
C PHE A 213 -1.35 14.56 -4.81
N ALA A 214 -1.49 13.23 -4.87
CA ALA A 214 -1.85 12.52 -6.09
C ALA A 214 -3.22 12.98 -6.64
N CYS A 215 -4.20 13.19 -5.76
CA CYS A 215 -5.50 13.75 -6.14
C CYS A 215 -5.38 15.14 -6.78
N ARG A 216 -4.57 16.05 -6.20
CA ARG A 216 -4.37 17.38 -6.77
C ARG A 216 -3.66 17.29 -8.12
N TYR A 217 -2.62 16.47 -8.22
CA TYR A 217 -1.87 16.27 -9.46
C TYR A 217 -2.77 15.76 -10.59
N TRP A 218 -3.48 14.65 -10.38
CA TRP A 218 -4.36 14.06 -11.40
C TRP A 218 -5.63 14.86 -11.68
N SER A 219 -5.99 15.82 -10.82
CA SER A 219 -7.05 16.78 -11.11
C SER A 219 -6.61 17.95 -12.00
N GLY A 220 -5.31 18.03 -12.32
CA GLY A 220 -4.74 19.13 -13.11
C GLY A 220 -4.61 20.44 -12.35
N GLN A 221 -4.49 20.40 -11.02
CA GLN A 221 -4.33 21.61 -10.23
C GLN A 221 -2.97 22.29 -10.53
N GLU A 222 -2.99 23.59 -10.80
CA GLU A 222 -1.80 24.38 -11.12
C GLU A 222 -0.73 24.33 -10.01
N GLY A 223 0.55 24.42 -10.39
CA GLY A 223 1.72 24.41 -9.48
C GLY A 223 2.06 23.05 -8.86
N VAL A 224 1.18 22.05 -8.94
CA VAL A 224 1.46 20.69 -8.43
C VAL A 224 2.51 19.94 -9.28
N PRO A 225 2.55 20.07 -10.62
CA PRO A 225 3.57 19.42 -11.44
C PRO A 225 5.00 19.85 -11.12
N GLU A 226 5.22 21.06 -10.59
CA GLU A 226 6.56 21.59 -10.25
C GLU A 226 7.18 20.86 -9.06
N ALA A 227 6.36 20.27 -8.19
CA ALA A 227 6.83 19.47 -7.06
C ALA A 227 7.19 18.03 -7.44
N LEU A 228 6.82 17.58 -8.65
CA LEU A 228 7.05 16.22 -9.14
C LEU A 228 8.48 16.07 -9.65
N THR A 229 9.29 15.26 -8.96
CA THR A 229 10.64 14.95 -9.45
C THR A 229 10.57 13.81 -10.48
N SER A 230 11.14 14.07 -11.66
CA SER A 230 11.21 13.14 -12.78
C SER A 230 12.55 12.42 -12.83
N PHE A 231 12.51 11.15 -13.21
CA PHE A 231 13.69 10.34 -13.52
C PHE A 231 13.67 9.92 -14.99
N GLY A 232 14.84 9.77 -15.60
CA GLY A 232 14.95 9.35 -17.00
C GLY A 232 14.65 7.86 -17.22
N SER A 233 14.79 7.05 -16.17
CA SER A 233 14.55 5.61 -16.21
C SER A 233 14.13 5.07 -14.85
N PHE A 234 13.60 3.84 -14.82
CA PHE A 234 13.35 3.14 -13.57
C PHE A 234 14.63 2.94 -12.75
N ALA A 235 15.75 2.64 -13.41
CA ALA A 235 17.04 2.43 -12.75
C ALA A 235 17.50 3.69 -12.00
N ASP A 236 17.26 4.89 -12.55
CA ASP A 236 17.58 6.15 -11.87
C ASP A 236 16.69 6.39 -10.64
N LEU A 237 15.39 6.07 -10.75
CA LEU A 237 14.48 6.13 -9.61
C LEU A 237 14.92 5.14 -8.53
N GLU A 238 15.20 3.90 -8.88
CA GLU A 238 15.65 2.85 -7.96
C GLU A 238 16.98 3.22 -7.29
N ALA A 239 17.92 3.80 -8.03
CA ALA A 239 19.19 4.29 -7.48
C ALA A 239 19.01 5.41 -6.45
N SER A 240 17.91 6.17 -6.51
CA SER A 240 17.58 7.23 -5.55
C SER A 240 16.93 6.73 -4.25
N VAL A 241 16.55 5.44 -4.20
CA VAL A 241 15.81 4.85 -3.08
C VAL A 241 16.76 4.39 -1.99
N GLU A 242 16.47 4.80 -0.75
CA GLU A 242 17.05 4.17 0.43
C GLU A 242 16.50 2.76 0.58
N GLN A 243 17.38 1.77 0.51
CA GLN A 243 16.99 0.36 0.55
C GLN A 243 16.56 -0.05 1.97
N TRP A 244 15.38 -0.67 2.07
CA TRP A 244 14.81 -1.18 3.31
C TRP A 244 13.87 -2.39 3.08
N ASP A 245 13.59 -3.11 4.17
CA ASP A 245 12.70 -4.26 4.22
C ASP A 245 11.71 -4.19 5.41
N GLY A 246 10.43 -4.37 5.12
CA GLY A 246 9.31 -4.30 6.08
C GLY A 246 8.98 -5.61 6.80
N GLY A 247 9.81 -6.64 6.64
CA GLY A 247 9.58 -7.97 7.14
C GLY A 247 8.68 -8.82 6.25
N SER A 248 8.54 -10.08 6.62
CA SER A 248 7.73 -11.06 5.89
C SER A 248 6.23 -10.73 6.00
N THR A 249 5.59 -10.48 4.86
CA THR A 249 4.13 -10.29 4.78
C THR A 249 3.34 -11.55 5.13
N ALA A 250 3.98 -12.72 5.08
CA ALA A 250 3.34 -13.98 5.39
C ALA A 250 3.07 -14.14 6.89
N ASN A 251 3.91 -13.57 7.77
CA ASN A 251 3.86 -13.89 9.21
C ASN A 251 4.41 -12.82 10.18
N GLU A 252 4.99 -11.71 9.71
CA GLU A 252 5.52 -10.65 10.58
C GLU A 252 4.59 -9.43 10.58
N MET A 253 4.73 -8.56 11.59
CA MET A 253 4.17 -7.20 11.57
C MET A 253 4.99 -6.29 10.67
N PHE A 254 4.38 -5.21 10.16
CA PHE A 254 5.10 -4.29 9.28
C PHE A 254 6.06 -3.47 10.13
N TYR A 255 7.35 -3.62 9.87
CA TYR A 255 8.40 -2.92 10.61
C TYR A 255 9.58 -2.65 9.66
N PRO A 256 9.61 -1.48 9.00
CA PRO A 256 10.64 -1.16 8.03
C PRO A 256 12.01 -1.04 8.72
N ARG A 257 13.00 -1.71 8.13
CA ARG A 257 14.38 -1.77 8.61
C ARG A 257 15.34 -1.56 7.45
N ARG A 258 16.42 -0.82 7.67
CA ARG A 258 17.49 -0.67 6.67
C ARG A 258 18.17 -2.01 6.43
N PHE A 259 18.58 -2.26 5.19
CA PHE A 259 19.54 -3.33 4.93
C PHE A 259 20.85 -3.01 5.66
N GLN A 260 21.40 -4.03 6.33
CA GLN A 260 22.70 -3.97 6.98
C GLN A 260 23.68 -4.80 6.14
N GLY A 261 24.85 -4.24 5.84
CA GLY A 261 25.90 -4.89 5.06
C GLY A 261 26.44 -4.01 3.93
N SER A 262 27.56 -4.43 3.34
CA SER A 262 28.15 -3.83 2.15
C SER A 262 27.46 -4.35 0.89
N ARG A 263 27.17 -3.46 -0.08
CA ARG A 263 26.90 -3.88 -1.47
C ARG A 263 28.15 -4.60 -1.97
N LEU A 264 28.00 -5.86 -2.36
CA LEU A 264 29.06 -6.63 -3.04
C LEU A 264 29.25 -6.13 -4.47
#